data_AF-A0A0F0LGJ7-F1
#
_entry.id   AF-A0A0F0LGJ7-F1
#
_cell.length_a   1.000
_cell.length_b   1.000
_cell.length_c   1.000
_cell.angle_alpha   90.00
_cell.angle_beta   90.00
_cell.angle_gamma   90.00
#
_symmetry.space_group_name_H-M   'P 1'
#
loop_
_entity.id
_entity.type
_entity.pdbx_description
1 polymer ?
#
loop_
_entity_poly.entity_id
_entity_poly.type
_entity_poly.pdbx_seq_one_letter_code
_entity_poly.pdbx_strand_id
1 'polypeptide(L)'
;MTHVHAQPNSMNREVRVALHPRALERFRNRNGKSVSRVLFDVGMNAMDFRACLHEGFTLNDVARLADALGTTPRELTTASTVQATADQLRRTPVTREGAR
;
A
#
# COMPACT_ATOMS: atom_id res chain seq x y z
N MET A 1 5.35 -47.12 17.24
CA MET A 1 4.00 -46.57 16.97
C MET A 1 4.15 -45.09 16.63
N THR A 2 3.36 -44.69 15.65
CA THR A 2 3.50 -43.55 14.74
C THR A 2 3.30 -42.19 15.41
N HIS A 3 4.01 -41.18 14.87
CA HIS A 3 3.86 -39.73 14.99
C HIS A 3 2.53 -39.21 15.54
N VAL A 4 2.60 -38.20 16.43
CA VAL A 4 1.75 -37.01 16.34
C VAL A 4 2.53 -35.76 16.78
N HIS A 5 3.30 -35.18 15.85
CA HIS A 5 3.79 -33.80 15.99
C HIS A 5 2.64 -32.90 15.52
N ALA A 6 1.72 -32.56 16.43
CA ALA A 6 0.69 -31.57 16.17
C ALA A 6 1.20 -30.20 16.62
N GLN A 7 1.88 -29.48 15.72
CA GLN A 7 1.95 -28.02 15.80
C GLN A 7 0.81 -27.46 14.93
N PRO A 8 -0.28 -26.93 15.51
CA PRO A 8 -1.25 -26.19 14.74
C PRO A 8 -0.80 -24.73 14.58
N ASN A 9 -0.79 -24.30 13.31
CA ASN A 9 -0.81 -22.92 12.82
C ASN A 9 0.34 -22.00 13.25
N SER A 10 1.40 -22.02 12.42
CA SER A 10 2.07 -20.78 12.01
C SER A 10 1.01 -19.72 11.73
N MET A 11 0.93 -18.69 12.59
CA MET A 11 0.20 -17.46 12.33
C MET A 11 0.54 -17.02 10.90
N ASN A 12 -0.42 -17.18 10.00
CA ASN A 12 -0.33 -16.68 8.64
C ASN A 12 -0.37 -15.16 8.77
N ARG A 13 0.80 -14.53 9.03
CA ARG A 13 0.94 -13.09 9.07
C ARG A 13 0.57 -12.60 7.68
N GLU A 14 -0.68 -12.15 7.52
CA GLU A 14 -1.14 -11.58 6.26
C GLU A 14 -0.12 -10.53 5.83
N VAL A 15 0.46 -10.71 4.65
CA VAL A 15 1.44 -9.78 4.09
C VAL A 15 0.70 -8.48 3.83
N ARG A 16 0.97 -7.48 4.67
CA ARG A 16 0.42 -6.13 4.52
C ARG A 16 1.38 -5.27 3.72
N VAL A 17 0.82 -4.57 2.75
CA VAL A 17 1.54 -3.72 1.80
C VAL A 17 1.17 -2.27 2.06
N ALA A 18 2.17 -1.45 2.34
CA ALA A 18 1.97 -0.01 2.48
C ALA A 18 1.82 0.63 1.09
N LEU A 19 0.70 1.33 0.88
CA LEU A 19 0.47 2.12 -0.33
C LEU A 19 0.51 3.61 0.02
N HIS A 20 1.14 4.41 -0.84
CA HIS A 20 1.30 5.83 -0.59
C HIS A 20 0.08 6.61 -1.13
N PRO A 21 -0.54 7.52 -0.35
CA PRO A 21 -1.72 8.27 -0.79
C PRO A 21 -1.50 9.00 -2.11
N ARG A 22 -0.35 9.68 -2.26
CA ARG A 22 0.00 10.39 -3.52
C ARG A 22 0.11 9.47 -4.73
N ALA A 23 0.52 8.21 -4.54
CA ALA A 23 0.56 7.25 -5.64
C ALA A 23 -0.87 6.88 -6.09
N LEU A 24 -1.75 6.60 -5.12
CA LEU A 24 -3.17 6.32 -5.36
C LEU A 24 -3.85 7.51 -6.08
N GLU A 25 -3.62 8.73 -5.61
CA GLU A 25 -4.16 9.96 -6.24
C GLU A 25 -3.67 10.15 -7.67
N ARG A 26 -2.40 9.85 -7.95
CA ARG A 26 -1.83 9.98 -9.30
C ARG A 26 -2.53 9.04 -10.28
N PHE A 27 -2.69 7.76 -9.94
CA PHE A 27 -3.37 6.80 -10.82
C PHE A 27 -4.86 7.12 -10.96
N ARG A 28 -5.50 7.57 -9.88
CA ARG A 28 -6.89 8.03 -9.90
C ARG A 28 -7.07 9.18 -10.90
N ASN A 29 -6.25 10.22 -10.78
CA ASN A 29 -6.33 11.41 -11.63
C ASN A 29 -6.01 11.09 -13.10
N ARG A 30 -5.03 10.22 -13.35
CA ARG A 30 -4.68 9.75 -14.70
C ARG A 30 -5.87 9.11 -15.42
N ASN A 31 -6.69 8.36 -14.68
CA ASN A 31 -7.85 7.67 -15.23
C ASN A 31 -9.17 8.44 -15.05
N GLY A 32 -9.12 9.69 -14.58
CA GLY A 32 -10.31 10.54 -14.41
C GLY A 32 -11.35 9.99 -13.43
N LYS A 33 -10.97 9.12 -12.50
CA LYS A 33 -11.90 8.49 -11.55
C LYS A 33 -12.09 9.36 -10.30
N SER A 34 -13.29 9.36 -9.73
CA SER A 34 -13.53 9.98 -8.41
C SER A 34 -13.11 9.02 -7.28
N VAL A 35 -12.85 9.54 -6.08
CA VAL A 35 -12.56 8.69 -4.89
C VAL A 35 -13.71 7.73 -4.64
N SER A 36 -14.94 8.25 -4.64
CA SER A 36 -16.14 7.46 -4.40
C SER A 36 -16.29 6.33 -5.41
N ARG A 37 -15.93 6.57 -6.68
CA ARG A 37 -15.95 5.52 -7.70
C ARG A 37 -14.92 4.42 -7.43
N VAL A 38 -13.69 4.78 -7.08
CA VAL A 38 -12.64 3.80 -6.75
C VAL A 38 -13.02 2.98 -5.52
N LEU A 39 -13.51 3.63 -4.46
CA LEU A 39 -13.95 2.95 -3.25
C LEU A 39 -15.12 2.00 -3.51
N PHE A 40 -16.07 2.42 -4.34
CA PHE A 40 -17.17 1.57 -4.80
C PHE A 40 -16.67 0.35 -5.58
N ASP A 41 -15.77 0.55 -6.56
CA ASP A 41 -15.22 -0.52 -7.39
C ASP A 41 -14.43 -1.57 -6.54
N VAL A 42 -13.79 -1.13 -5.46
CA VAL A 42 -13.03 -2.02 -4.54
C VAL A 42 -13.94 -2.67 -3.47
N GLY A 43 -15.15 -2.17 -3.30
CA GLY A 43 -16.08 -2.61 -2.25
C GLY A 43 -15.62 -2.20 -0.84
N MET A 44 -14.97 -1.04 -0.72
CA MET A 44 -14.39 -0.55 0.53
C MET A 44 -15.01 0.79 0.91
N ASN A 45 -15.36 0.99 2.18
CA ASN A 45 -15.84 2.31 2.63
C ASN A 45 -14.66 3.23 3.01
N ALA A 46 -14.96 4.51 3.24
CA ALA A 46 -13.93 5.51 3.51
C ALA A 46 -13.19 5.30 4.85
N MET A 47 -13.85 4.74 5.86
CA MET A 47 -13.23 4.47 7.17
C MET A 47 -12.25 3.30 7.07
N ASP A 48 -12.66 2.21 6.42
CA ASP A 48 -11.79 1.05 6.18
C ASP A 48 -10.59 1.43 5.33
N PHE A 49 -10.81 2.21 4.27
CA PHE A 49 -9.72 2.71 3.44
C PHE A 49 -8.72 3.54 4.24
N ARG A 50 -9.21 4.41 5.14
CA ARG A 50 -8.34 5.20 6.01
C ARG A 50 -7.57 4.31 6.98
N ALA A 51 -8.20 3.30 7.57
CA ALA A 51 -7.51 2.33 8.42
C ALA A 51 -6.40 1.60 7.64
N CYS A 52 -6.69 1.12 6.43
CA CYS A 52 -5.71 0.44 5.58
C CYS A 52 -4.56 1.34 5.13
N LEU A 53 -4.76 2.67 4.99
CA LEU A 53 -3.66 3.60 4.74
C LEU A 53 -2.63 3.62 5.88
N HIS A 54 -3.05 3.37 7.12
CA HIS A 54 -2.18 3.35 8.29
C HIS A 54 -1.62 1.95 8.57
N GLU A 55 -2.46 0.92 8.47
CA GLU A 55 -2.08 -0.44 8.84
C GLU A 55 -1.55 -1.30 7.68
N GLY A 56 -1.67 -0.80 6.45
CA GLY A 56 -1.36 -1.52 5.21
C GLY A 56 -2.55 -2.29 4.63
N PHE A 57 -2.44 -2.56 3.34
CA PHE A 57 -3.44 -3.28 2.54
C PHE A 57 -3.07 -4.75 2.41
N THR A 58 -4.06 -5.64 2.38
CA THR A 58 -3.79 -7.05 2.03
C THR A 58 -3.44 -7.15 0.54
N LEU A 59 -2.82 -8.25 0.12
CA LEU A 59 -2.54 -8.49 -1.30
C LEU A 59 -3.80 -8.46 -2.18
N ASN A 60 -4.93 -8.93 -1.65
CA ASN A 60 -6.22 -8.89 -2.33
C ASN A 60 -6.73 -7.44 -2.48
N ASP A 61 -6.59 -6.62 -1.44
CA ASP A 61 -6.96 -5.20 -1.52
C ASP A 61 -6.10 -4.44 -2.53
N VAL A 62 -4.79 -4.72 -2.56
CA VAL A 62 -3.88 -4.13 -3.55
C VAL A 62 -4.28 -4.53 -4.97
N ALA A 63 -4.66 -5.80 -5.19
CA ALA A 63 -5.12 -6.27 -6.50
C ALA A 63 -6.38 -5.54 -6.95
N ARG A 64 -7.37 -5.42 -6.07
CA ARG A 64 -8.62 -4.69 -6.34
C ARG A 64 -8.38 -3.21 -6.56
N LEU A 65 -7.51 -2.57 -5.77
CA LEU A 65 -7.15 -1.16 -5.93
C LEU A 65 -6.43 -0.92 -7.25
N ALA A 66 -5.50 -1.81 -7.64
CA ALA A 66 -4.79 -1.69 -8.89
C ALA A 66 -5.76 -1.78 -10.08
N ASP A 67 -6.67 -2.75 -10.07
CA ASP A 67 -7.71 -2.89 -11.10
C ASP A 67 -8.64 -1.66 -11.15
N ALA A 68 -9.16 -1.23 -9.99
CA ALA A 68 -9.98 -0.04 -9.88
C ALA A 68 -9.25 1.25 -10.33
N LEU A 69 -7.93 1.30 -10.20
CA LEU A 69 -7.10 2.41 -10.65
C LEU A 69 -6.54 2.23 -12.07
N GLY A 70 -6.90 1.17 -12.79
CA GLY A 70 -6.44 0.91 -14.15
C GLY A 70 -4.92 0.72 -14.25
N THR A 71 -4.32 0.01 -13.30
CA THR A 71 -2.88 -0.29 -13.23
C THR A 71 -2.64 -1.70 -12.71
N THR A 72 -1.37 -2.12 -12.61
CA THR A 72 -1.00 -3.41 -12.03
C THR A 72 -0.59 -3.28 -10.55
N PRO A 73 -0.74 -4.35 -9.73
CA PRO A 73 -0.27 -4.34 -8.34
C PRO A 73 1.21 -3.96 -8.21
N ARG A 74 2.04 -4.43 -9.15
CA ARG A 74 3.47 -4.14 -9.20
C ARG A 74 3.75 -2.66 -9.45
N GLU A 75 3.06 -2.03 -10.40
CA GLU A 75 3.22 -0.61 -10.67
C GLU A 75 2.75 0.25 -9.49
N LEU A 76 1.61 -0.11 -8.89
CA LEU A 76 1.05 0.61 -7.76
C LEU A 76 1.98 0.58 -6.53
N THR A 77 2.52 -0.59 -6.22
CA THR A 77 3.48 -0.77 -5.13
C THR A 77 4.81 -0.06 -5.41
N THR A 78 5.35 -0.20 -6.62
CA THR A 78 6.59 0.48 -7.03
C THR A 78 6.46 2.00 -6.91
N ALA A 79 5.36 2.57 -7.43
CA ALA A 79 5.09 4.01 -7.33
C ALA A 79 4.94 4.46 -5.87
N SER A 80 4.32 3.65 -5.02
CA SER A 80 4.19 3.92 -3.58
C SER A 80 5.55 3.96 -2.89
N THR A 81 6.42 2.98 -3.17
CA THR A 81 7.80 2.95 -2.65
C THR A 81 8.58 4.18 -3.09
N VAL A 82 8.54 4.54 -4.38
CA VAL A 82 9.24 5.74 -4.89
C VAL A 82 8.77 7.01 -4.19
N GLN A 83 7.46 7.17 -3.96
CA GLN A 83 6.92 8.32 -3.24
C GLN A 83 7.36 8.33 -1.77
N ALA A 84 7.31 7.18 -1.09
CA ALA A 84 7.74 7.06 0.30
C ALA A 84 9.23 7.39 0.45
N THR A 85 10.08 6.88 -0.43
CA THR A 85 11.52 7.21 -0.45
C THR A 85 11.76 8.69 -0.73
N ALA A 86 11.03 9.28 -1.68
CA ALA A 86 11.14 10.71 -1.97
C ALA A 86 10.73 11.56 -0.76
N ASP A 87 9.67 11.18 -0.04
CA ASP A 87 9.23 11.87 1.17
C ASP A 87 10.22 11.69 2.34
N GLN A 88 10.88 10.53 2.45
CA GLN A 88 11.97 10.33 3.41
C GLN A 88 13.15 11.26 3.12
N LEU A 89 13.64 11.29 1.87
CA LEU A 89 14.76 12.15 1.48
C LEU A 89 14.51 13.64 1.72
N ARG A 90 13.26 14.10 1.54
CA ARG A 90 12.86 15.49 1.83
C ARG A 90 12.85 15.81 3.34
N ARG A 91 12.65 14.79 4.18
CA ARG A 91 12.57 14.94 5.64
C ARG A 91 13.91 14.78 6.33
N THR A 92 14.91 14.20 5.68
CA THR A 92 16.27 14.14 6.21
C THR A 92 16.91 15.52 6.03
N PRO A 93 17.09 16.35 7.08
CA PRO A 93 17.92 17.52 6.97
C PRO A 93 19.32 17.04 6.60
N VAL A 94 19.85 17.53 5.48
CA VAL A 94 21.26 17.33 5.18
C VAL A 94 22.01 18.12 6.25
N THR A 95 22.43 17.45 7.32
CA THR A 95 23.41 18.01 8.25
C THR A 95 24.65 18.24 7.39
N ARG A 96 24.81 19.47 6.90
CA ARG A 96 26.10 19.95 6.39
C ARG A 96 27.00 20.03 7.62
N GLU A 97 27.59 18.90 7.99
CA GLU A 97 28.74 18.91 8.87
C GLU A 97 29.83 19.69 8.13
N GLY A 98 30.17 20.82 8.73
CA GLY A 98 31.09 21.78 8.16
C GLY A 98 32.44 21.14 7.86
N ALA A 99 32.95 21.46 6.68
CA ALA A 99 34.37 21.38 6.40
C ALA A 99 35.15 22.02 7.55
N ARG A 100 36.01 21.23 8.18
CA ARG A 100 37.20 21.69 8.89
C ARG A 100 38.40 21.01 8.27
#